data_AF-Q8MXX5-F1
#
_entry.id   AF-Q8MXX5-F1
#
_cell.length_a   1.000
_cell.length_b   1.000
_cell.length_c   1.000
_cell.angle_alpha   90.00
_cell.angle_beta   90.00
_cell.angle_gamma   90.00
#
_symmetry.space_group_name_H-M   'P 1'
#
loop_
_entity.id
_entity.type
_entity.pdbx_description
1 polymer ?
#
loop_
_entity_poly.entity_id
_entity_poly.type
_entity_poly.pdbx_seq_one_letter_code
_entity_poly.pdbx_strand_id
1 'polypeptide(L)'
;EDCLYLNVYTPNLDGEFLPVMVFIHGGGFKWGSGNTSLYGPDYLVDRDVVVVTLNYRCGPLGFLCLNTPEVPGNAGLKDIVQAVKWVKDNIQNFGGNPGNVTVFGESAG
;
A
#
# COMPACT_ATOMS: atom_id res chain seq x y z
N GLU A 1 -3.27 -10.64 13.14
CA GLU A 1 -2.57 -11.46 12.13
C GLU A 1 -3.25 -11.35 10.77
N ASP A 2 -4.57 -11.40 10.71
CA ASP A 2 -5.33 -11.03 9.51
C ASP A 2 -5.27 -9.51 9.26
N CYS A 3 -4.34 -9.08 8.41
CA CYS A 3 -4.03 -7.66 8.21
C CYS A 3 -3.67 -7.29 6.77
N LEU A 4 -3.58 -8.24 5.86
CA LEU A 4 -3.13 -8.02 4.48
C LEU A 4 -4.26 -7.43 3.61
N TYR A 5 -4.60 -6.19 3.94
CA TYR A 5 -5.60 -5.39 3.27
C TYR A 5 -4.98 -4.10 2.73
N LEU A 6 -5.61 -3.57 1.70
CA LEU A 6 -5.35 -2.24 1.18
C LEU A 6 -6.68 -1.49 1.04
N ASN A 7 -6.61 -0.18 0.98
CA ASN A 7 -7.74 0.70 0.76
C ASN A 7 -7.50 1.49 -0.53
N VAL A 8 -8.55 1.69 -1.31
CA VAL A 8 -8.50 2.49 -2.54
C VAL A 8 -9.47 3.65 -2.38
N TYR A 9 -8.98 4.86 -2.62
CA TYR A 9 -9.76 6.09 -2.61
C TYR A 9 -9.62 6.78 -3.95
N THR A 10 -10.74 7.14 -4.55
CA THR A 10 -10.79 7.77 -5.87
C THR A 10 -11.84 8.87 -5.87
N PRO A 11 -11.61 10.01 -6.54
CA PRO A 11 -12.61 11.07 -6.63
C PRO A 11 -13.77 10.68 -7.56
N ASN A 12 -13.52 9.77 -8.52
CA ASN A 12 -14.52 9.33 -9.48
C ASN A 12 -14.16 7.94 -10.05
N LEU A 13 -15.17 7.08 -10.25
CA LEU A 13 -15.04 5.80 -10.92
C LEU A 13 -15.28 5.90 -12.44
N ASP A 14 -16.03 6.91 -12.86
CA ASP A 14 -16.43 7.16 -14.24
C ASP A 14 -15.61 8.32 -14.83
N GLY A 15 -14.61 8.05 -15.65
CA GLY A 15 -13.80 9.11 -16.25
C GLY A 15 -12.50 8.63 -16.89
N GLU A 16 -11.63 9.58 -17.19
CA GLU A 16 -10.27 9.31 -17.65
C GLU A 16 -9.43 8.65 -16.54
N PHE A 17 -8.50 7.78 -16.92
CA PHE A 17 -7.63 7.13 -15.95
C PHE A 17 -6.66 8.10 -15.28
N LEU A 18 -6.73 8.21 -13.95
CA LEU A 18 -5.97 9.15 -13.14
C LEU A 18 -4.61 8.58 -12.69
N PRO A 19 -3.61 9.43 -12.38
CA PRO A 19 -2.40 8.99 -11.71
C PRO A 19 -2.69 8.27 -10.39
N VAL A 20 -1.88 7.27 -10.05
CA VAL A 20 -2.06 6.45 -8.85
C VAL A 20 -0.93 6.74 -7.86
N MET A 21 -1.28 7.04 -6.62
CA MET A 21 -0.35 7.23 -5.51
C MET A 21 -0.50 6.10 -4.49
N VAL A 22 0.52 5.26 -4.35
CA VAL A 22 0.54 4.14 -3.40
C VAL A 22 1.37 4.54 -2.18
N PHE A 23 0.71 4.71 -1.03
CA PHE A 23 1.32 5.10 0.23
C PHE A 23 1.68 3.88 1.09
N ILE A 24 2.93 3.82 1.52
CA ILE A 24 3.44 2.85 2.49
C ILE A 24 3.67 3.58 3.81
N HIS A 25 2.99 3.12 4.87
CA HIS A 25 3.14 3.75 6.19
C HIS A 25 4.49 3.43 6.84
N GLY A 26 4.99 4.39 7.63
CA GLY A 26 6.16 4.23 8.49
C GLY A 26 5.88 3.43 9.75
N GLY A 27 6.65 3.70 10.81
CA GLY A 27 6.56 3.00 12.10
C GLY A 27 7.69 1.99 12.35
N GLY A 28 8.82 2.16 11.67
CA GLY A 28 10.06 1.40 11.92
C GLY A 28 9.91 -0.11 11.73
N PHE A 29 8.98 -0.55 10.87
CA PHE A 29 8.58 -1.94 10.67
C PHE A 29 8.02 -2.64 11.93
N LYS A 30 7.66 -1.90 12.98
CA LYS A 30 7.19 -2.44 14.26
C LYS A 30 5.71 -2.21 14.51
N TRP A 31 5.17 -1.12 13.98
CA TRP A 31 3.79 -0.68 14.13
C TRP A 31 3.40 0.20 12.93
N GLY A 32 2.13 0.59 12.89
CA GLY A 32 1.56 1.43 11.84
C GLY A 32 0.37 0.73 11.18
N SER A 33 -0.35 1.49 10.35
CA SER A 33 -1.47 0.99 9.58
C SER A 33 -1.80 1.96 8.45
N GLY A 34 -2.29 1.46 7.32
CA GLY A 34 -2.79 2.26 6.20
C GLY A 34 -4.22 2.81 6.42
N ASN A 35 -4.75 2.84 7.64
CA ASN A 35 -6.10 3.33 7.88
C ASN A 35 -6.18 4.88 7.88
N THR A 36 -7.41 5.40 7.85
CA THR A 36 -7.67 6.84 7.76
C THR A 36 -7.42 7.62 9.05
N SER A 37 -7.19 6.94 10.19
CA SER A 37 -7.00 7.64 11.48
C SER A 37 -5.75 8.52 11.50
N LEU A 38 -4.72 8.13 10.75
CA LEU A 38 -3.48 8.88 10.59
C LEU A 38 -3.23 9.30 9.13
N TYR A 39 -3.71 8.49 8.16
CA TYR A 39 -3.46 8.67 6.74
C TYR A 39 -4.76 8.79 5.96
N GLY A 40 -5.61 9.75 6.36
CA GLY A 40 -6.83 10.10 5.65
C GLY A 40 -6.54 10.57 4.21
N PRO A 41 -7.35 10.18 3.21
CA PRO A 41 -7.10 10.47 1.80
C PRO A 41 -7.56 11.88 1.39
N ASP A 42 -8.29 12.60 2.26
CA ASP A 42 -9.12 13.76 1.97
C ASP A 42 -8.38 14.83 1.13
N TYR A 43 -7.17 15.21 1.56
CA TYR A 43 -6.41 16.27 0.87
C TYR A 43 -5.78 15.85 -0.47
N LEU A 44 -5.55 14.55 -0.65
CA LEU A 44 -4.90 14.03 -1.86
C LEU A 44 -5.94 13.71 -2.94
N VAL A 45 -7.06 13.10 -2.57
CA VAL A 45 -8.14 12.75 -3.51
C VAL A 45 -8.71 13.97 -4.21
N ASP A 46 -8.71 15.14 -3.55
CA ASP A 46 -9.08 16.44 -4.12
C ASP A 46 -8.18 16.93 -5.28
N ARG A 47 -7.11 16.18 -5.62
CA ARG A 47 -6.13 16.53 -6.65
C ARG A 47 -6.20 15.66 -7.91
N ASP A 48 -7.35 15.04 -8.17
CA ASP A 48 -7.57 14.15 -9.32
C ASP A 48 -6.54 13.00 -9.38
N VAL A 49 -6.34 12.33 -8.24
CA VAL A 49 -5.49 11.14 -8.13
C VAL A 49 -6.22 10.01 -7.42
N VAL A 50 -5.89 8.77 -7.79
CA VAL A 50 -6.28 7.59 -7.00
C VAL A 50 -5.25 7.37 -5.91
N VAL A 51 -5.69 7.33 -4.66
CA VAL A 51 -4.84 7.07 -3.49
C VAL A 51 -5.05 5.64 -3.04
N VAL A 52 -3.96 4.88 -2.91
CA VAL A 52 -3.96 3.55 -2.33
C VAL A 52 -3.14 3.57 -1.05
N THR A 53 -3.71 3.12 0.05
CA THR A 53 -2.97 2.85 1.29
C THR A 53 -2.97 1.35 1.55
N LEU A 54 -1.92 0.80 2.16
CA LEU A 54 -1.80 -0.64 2.40
C LEU A 54 -1.31 -0.95 3.80
N ASN A 55 -1.61 -2.17 4.26
CA ASN A 55 -1.01 -2.76 5.44
C ASN A 55 0.01 -3.83 5.02
N TYR A 56 1.04 -4.00 5.86
CA TYR A 56 2.01 -5.08 5.75
C TYR A 56 2.32 -5.63 7.15
N ARG A 57 2.78 -6.89 7.23
CA ARG A 57 3.12 -7.49 8.52
C ARG A 57 4.27 -6.74 9.19
N CYS A 58 4.09 -6.40 10.46
CA CYS A 58 5.07 -5.70 11.29
C CYS A 58 5.69 -6.62 12.36
N GLY A 59 6.79 -6.18 12.94
CA GLY A 59 7.50 -6.86 14.02
C GLY A 59 7.99 -8.26 13.62
N PRO A 60 8.09 -9.19 14.58
CA PRO A 60 8.51 -10.56 14.30
C PRO A 60 7.64 -11.27 13.24
N LEU A 61 6.33 -10.96 13.18
CA LEU A 61 5.42 -11.57 12.20
C LEU A 61 5.77 -11.22 10.74
N GLY A 62 6.37 -10.04 10.52
CA GLY A 62 6.82 -9.61 9.19
C GLY A 62 8.30 -9.86 8.91
N PHE A 63 9.14 -9.91 9.95
CA PHE A 63 10.58 -9.77 9.79
C PHE A 63 11.42 -10.83 10.53
N LEU A 64 10.80 -11.86 11.12
CA LEU A 64 11.55 -13.00 11.65
C LEU A 64 12.34 -13.69 10.53
N CYS A 65 13.61 -13.96 10.78
CA CYS A 65 14.50 -14.69 9.89
C CYS A 65 15.20 -15.79 10.69
N LEU A 66 15.03 -17.05 10.27
CA LEU A 66 15.70 -18.21 10.88
C LEU A 66 16.82 -18.76 9.98
N ASN A 67 17.14 -18.07 8.89
CA ASN A 67 18.09 -18.51 7.87
C ASN A 67 17.77 -19.89 7.29
N THR A 68 16.46 -20.21 7.17
CA THR A 68 15.95 -21.40 6.48
C THR A 68 15.09 -21.00 5.28
N PRO A 69 14.85 -21.90 4.32
CA PRO A 69 13.97 -21.63 3.18
C PRO A 69 12.52 -21.26 3.57
N GLU A 70 12.00 -21.80 4.67
CA GLU A 70 10.63 -21.57 5.13
C GLU A 70 10.47 -20.21 5.83
N VAL A 71 11.51 -19.76 6.55
CA VAL A 71 11.53 -18.47 7.26
C VAL A 71 12.76 -17.65 6.85
N PRO A 72 12.82 -17.20 5.58
CA PRO A 72 13.98 -16.50 5.03
C PRO A 72 14.02 -15.00 5.39
N GLY A 73 13.04 -14.51 6.17
CA GLY A 73 12.87 -13.09 6.45
C GLY A 73 12.06 -12.31 5.41
N ASN A 74 11.89 -11.03 5.71
CA ASN A 74 11.28 -10.01 4.85
C ASN A 74 9.87 -10.36 4.36
N ALA A 75 9.08 -11.06 5.17
CA ALA A 75 7.69 -11.35 4.87
C ALA A 75 6.87 -10.04 4.70
N GLY A 76 7.11 -9.03 5.56
CA GLY A 76 6.50 -7.71 5.44
C GLY A 76 6.83 -6.99 4.13
N LEU A 77 8.09 -7.06 3.67
CA LEU A 77 8.46 -6.47 2.35
C LEU A 77 7.82 -7.24 1.19
N LYS A 78 7.68 -8.56 1.31
CA LYS A 78 6.97 -9.37 0.30
C LYS A 78 5.48 -9.02 0.26
N ASP A 79 4.87 -8.69 1.40
CA ASP A 79 3.49 -8.20 1.45
C ASP A 79 3.35 -6.89 0.65
N ILE A 80 4.26 -5.93 0.85
CA ILE A 80 4.29 -4.66 0.08
C ILE A 80 4.40 -4.94 -1.42
N VAL A 81 5.32 -5.83 -1.82
CA VAL A 81 5.47 -6.21 -3.24
C VAL A 81 4.17 -6.82 -3.81
N GLN A 82 3.49 -7.67 -3.05
CA GLN A 82 2.21 -8.24 -3.48
C GLN A 82 1.11 -7.18 -3.59
N ALA A 83 1.04 -6.24 -2.65
CA ALA A 83 0.09 -5.14 -2.72
C ALA A 83 0.34 -4.23 -3.95
N VAL A 84 1.59 -3.91 -4.25
CA VAL A 84 1.93 -3.10 -5.45
C VAL A 84 1.61 -3.86 -6.75
N LYS A 85 1.84 -5.18 -6.80
CA LYS A 85 1.39 -6.02 -7.93
C LYS A 85 -0.13 -6.00 -8.07
N TRP A 86 -0.84 -6.15 -6.96
CA TRP A 86 -2.30 -6.05 -6.97
C TRP A 86 -2.76 -4.70 -7.52
N VAL A 87 -2.12 -3.59 -7.13
CA VAL A 87 -2.42 -2.27 -7.70
C VAL A 87 -2.19 -2.27 -9.20
N LYS A 88 -1.03 -2.75 -9.67
CA LYS A 88 -0.72 -2.81 -11.10
C LYS A 88 -1.77 -3.58 -11.90
N ASP A 89 -2.28 -4.68 -11.36
CA ASP A 89 -3.20 -5.59 -12.03
C ASP A 89 -4.67 -5.15 -11.93
N ASN A 90 -5.04 -4.35 -10.92
CA ASN A 90 -6.45 -4.09 -10.60
C ASN A 90 -6.86 -2.61 -10.60
N ILE A 91 -5.91 -1.66 -10.52
CA ILE A 91 -6.26 -0.25 -10.24
C ILE A 91 -7.07 0.42 -11.36
N GLN A 92 -7.05 -0.13 -12.57
CA GLN A 92 -7.93 0.31 -13.66
C GLN A 92 -9.41 0.21 -13.28
N ASN A 93 -9.80 -0.79 -12.49
CA ASN A 93 -11.18 -0.96 -12.03
C ASN A 93 -11.64 0.13 -11.04
N PHE A 94 -10.71 0.99 -10.60
CA PHE A 94 -10.94 2.06 -9.65
C PHE A 94 -10.62 3.45 -10.24
N GLY A 95 -10.55 3.56 -11.57
CA GLY A 95 -10.24 4.80 -12.27
C GLY A 95 -8.76 5.17 -12.30
N GLY A 96 -7.85 4.27 -11.90
CA GLY A 96 -6.42 4.52 -11.89
C GLY A 96 -5.70 4.06 -13.17
N ASN A 97 -4.67 4.79 -13.57
CA ASN A 97 -3.78 4.43 -14.67
C ASN A 97 -2.63 3.53 -14.17
N PRO A 98 -2.59 2.23 -14.50
CA PRO A 98 -1.54 1.32 -14.05
C PRO A 98 -0.18 1.65 -14.70
N GLY A 99 -0.16 2.43 -15.78
CA GLY A 99 1.06 2.94 -16.41
C GLY A 99 1.67 4.16 -15.71
N ASN A 100 0.96 4.77 -14.76
CA ASN A 100 1.36 5.99 -14.06
C ASN A 100 1.18 5.86 -12.54
N VAL A 101 2.01 5.00 -11.94
CA VAL A 101 1.96 4.68 -10.51
C VAL A 101 3.18 5.30 -9.81
N THR A 102 2.93 6.10 -8.77
CA THR A 102 3.95 6.64 -7.86
C THR A 102 3.86 5.92 -6.52
N VAL A 103 4.95 5.30 -6.07
CA VAL A 103 5.07 4.73 -4.73
C VAL A 103 5.78 5.75 -3.83
N PHE A 104 5.23 5.99 -2.64
CA PHE A 104 5.80 6.92 -1.67
C PHE A 104 5.50 6.47 -0.23
N GLY A 105 6.29 6.98 0.72
CA GLY A 105 6.16 6.62 2.13
C GLY A 105 6.89 7.59 3.03
N GLU A 106 6.75 7.38 4.34
CA GLU A 106 7.39 8.18 5.38
C GLU A 106 8.18 7.25 6.31
N SER A 107 9.39 7.68 6.68
CA SER A 107 10.31 6.94 7.56
C SER A 107 10.66 5.53 7.05
N ALA A 108 9.96 4.50 7.51
CA ALA A 108 10.18 3.11 7.10
C ALA A 108 9.44 2.74 5.80
N GLY A 109 8.47 3.56 5.40
CA GLY A 109 7.68 3.38 4.19
C GLY A 109 8.35 3.90 2.94
#